data_AF-A0A1V5GVG7-F1
#
_entry.id   AF-A0A1V5GVG7-F1
#
_cell.length_a   1.000
_cell.length_b   1.000
_cell.length_c   1.000
_cell.angle_alpha   90.00
_cell.angle_beta   90.00
_cell.angle_gamma   90.00
#
_symmetry.space_group_name_H-M   'P 1'
#
loop_
_entity.id
_entity.type
_entity.pdbx_description
1 polymer ?
#
loop_
_entity_poly.entity_id
_entity_poly.type
_entity_poly.pdbx_seq_one_letter_code
_entity_poly.pdbx_strand_id
1 'polypeptide(L)'
;MKISMWLIFTTILLWQVSFLGPVFAADQTTSEKDAAFIGKINEYAEAIDNPGRPEKRAERAKLYHEARRLIKQGFFEDALRKYQEALDPRLVDVEDDKVHPLFGIMDVHQLQGKYDLCLEEVDWFIKLAPWKDEYQQKKQELEALILARNTNSFHPVYDHIKKVSEKYYRSIPPSRVDTYGEILFGNFAYLYDIIGDFDAGIALCDNFAKHATQKPRIQSQYLAIRRAFEEDKKDGRKSYITKPGKLGRATKALIQSDYFTW
;
A
#
# COMPACT_ATOMS: atom_id res chain seq x y z
N MET A 1 71.89 51.18 -34.53
CA MET A 1 72.34 50.99 -33.14
C MET A 1 72.04 49.53 -32.78
N LYS A 2 73.07 48.73 -32.50
CA LYS A 2 72.98 47.28 -32.22
C LYS A 2 72.62 47.03 -30.75
N ILE A 3 71.96 45.89 -30.51
CA ILE A 3 71.91 44.98 -29.32
C ILE A 3 70.59 44.20 -29.54
N SER A 4 70.44 42.89 -29.52
CA SER A 4 71.24 41.66 -29.53
C SER A 4 70.22 40.51 -29.60
N MET A 5 70.69 39.32 -29.97
CA MET A 5 69.97 38.10 -30.34
C MET A 5 69.92 37.11 -29.15
N TRP A 6 69.13 36.02 -29.26
CA TRP A 6 69.04 34.78 -28.41
C TRP A 6 68.03 34.79 -27.24
N LEU A 7 67.28 33.74 -26.86
CA LEU A 7 66.91 32.40 -27.38
C LEU A 7 65.90 31.78 -26.35
N ILE A 8 64.82 31.13 -26.82
CA ILE A 8 64.09 29.92 -26.31
C ILE A 8 63.67 29.74 -24.81
N PHE A 9 62.43 29.22 -24.62
CA PHE A 9 61.95 28.09 -23.75
C PHE A 9 60.74 28.36 -22.81
N THR A 10 59.68 27.54 -23.00
CA THR A 10 58.66 27.04 -22.02
C THR A 10 57.72 28.07 -21.33
N THR A 11 56.40 27.87 -21.14
CA THR A 11 55.69 26.69 -20.61
C THR A 11 54.16 26.83 -20.78
N ILE A 12 53.53 25.74 -21.24
CA ILE A 12 52.20 25.16 -20.97
C ILE A 12 51.28 25.89 -19.95
N LEU A 13 50.00 26.12 -20.32
CA LEU A 13 48.84 25.68 -19.53
C LEU A 13 47.52 25.72 -20.34
N LEU A 14 47.09 24.54 -20.80
CA LEU A 14 45.68 24.20 -21.04
C LEU A 14 44.97 24.13 -19.69
N TRP A 15 43.86 24.88 -19.52
CA TRP A 15 42.80 24.56 -18.54
C TRP A 15 41.49 24.54 -19.32
N GLN A 16 41.10 23.36 -19.80
CA GLN A 16 40.10 22.50 -19.16
C GLN A 16 38.80 23.24 -18.81
N VAL A 17 37.87 23.12 -19.76
CA VAL A 17 36.43 23.25 -19.55
C VAL A 17 36.05 22.35 -18.37
N SER A 18 35.78 22.95 -17.22
CA SER A 18 35.20 22.27 -16.06
C SER A 18 33.72 22.00 -16.36
N PHE A 19 33.46 20.91 -17.08
CA PHE A 19 32.15 20.26 -17.12
C PHE A 19 32.01 19.41 -15.83
N LEU A 20 31.82 20.10 -14.71
CA LEU A 20 31.38 19.51 -13.43
C LEU A 20 30.38 20.50 -12.82
N GLY A 21 29.15 20.49 -13.36
CA GLY A 21 27.99 20.95 -12.59
C GLY A 21 27.81 20.00 -11.40
N PRO A 22 27.26 20.47 -10.27
CA PRO A 22 27.21 19.69 -9.05
C PRO A 22 26.28 18.48 -9.22
N VAL A 23 26.88 17.31 -9.42
CA VAL A 23 26.30 16.06 -8.93
C VAL A 23 26.37 16.15 -7.41
N PHE A 24 25.27 15.78 -6.74
CA PHE A 24 25.06 15.84 -5.28
C PHE A 24 24.53 17.18 -4.72
N ALA A 25 23.38 17.63 -5.21
CA ALA A 25 22.33 17.95 -4.24
C ALA A 25 21.72 16.60 -3.81
N ALA A 26 22.21 16.02 -2.71
CA ALA A 26 21.34 15.12 -1.97
C ALA A 26 20.09 15.95 -1.67
N ASP A 27 18.97 15.56 -2.28
CA ASP A 27 17.70 16.26 -2.13
C ASP A 27 17.45 16.40 -0.61
N GLN A 28 17.31 17.63 -0.11
CA GLN A 28 17.17 17.88 1.34
C GLN A 28 16.04 17.03 1.93
N THR A 29 15.01 16.75 1.13
CA THR A 29 13.90 15.86 1.48
C THR A 29 14.31 14.39 1.70
N THR A 30 15.36 13.91 1.01
CA THR A 30 15.94 12.57 1.23
C THR A 30 16.70 12.53 2.56
N SER A 31 17.48 13.58 2.86
CA SER A 31 18.21 13.66 4.14
C SER A 31 17.29 13.74 5.37
N GLU A 32 16.15 14.43 5.26
CA GLU A 32 15.14 14.50 6.33
C GLU A 32 14.42 13.17 6.54
N LYS A 33 14.07 12.48 5.45
CA LYS A 33 13.46 11.14 5.50
C LYS A 33 14.39 10.11 6.11
N ASP A 34 15.67 10.14 5.74
CA ASP A 34 16.69 9.25 6.30
C ASP A 34 16.89 9.50 7.81
N ALA A 35 16.94 10.76 8.23
CA ALA A 35 17.02 11.12 9.64
C ALA A 35 15.79 10.65 10.44
N ALA A 36 14.58 10.82 9.90
CA ALA A 36 13.35 10.37 10.54
C ALA A 36 13.28 8.84 10.67
N PHE A 37 13.74 8.12 9.64
CA PHE A 37 13.83 6.66 9.67
C PHE A 37 14.83 6.16 10.74
N ILE A 38 16.02 6.75 10.80
CA ILE A 38 17.03 6.42 11.82
C ILE A 38 16.51 6.71 13.22
N GLY A 39 15.82 7.83 13.43
CA GLY A 39 15.17 8.16 14.70
C GLY A 39 14.21 7.07 15.17
N LYS A 40 13.40 6.51 14.26
CA LYS A 40 12.49 5.40 14.58
C LYS A 40 13.19 4.10 14.93
N ILE A 41 14.29 3.78 14.26
CA ILE A 41 15.10 2.60 14.61
C ILE A 41 15.61 2.72 16.06
N ASN A 42 16.09 3.91 16.45
CA ASN A 42 16.61 4.14 17.80
C ASN A 42 15.50 4.04 18.86
N GLU A 43 14.34 4.67 18.64
CA GLU A 43 13.16 4.57 19.53
C GLU A 43 12.77 3.09 19.76
N TYR A 44 12.74 2.31 18.67
CA TYR A 44 12.40 0.89 18.76
C TYR A 44 13.49 0.08 19.51
N ALA A 45 14.76 0.39 19.27
CA ALA A 45 15.89 -0.26 19.93
C ALA A 45 15.91 0.01 21.43
N GLU A 46 15.65 1.25 21.86
CA GLU A 46 15.58 1.61 23.29
C GLU A 46 14.46 0.86 24.01
N ALA A 47 13.35 0.65 23.32
CA ALA A 47 12.17 0.08 23.93
C ALA A 47 12.11 -1.46 23.80
N ILE A 48 13.08 -2.12 23.14
CA ILE A 48 13.06 -3.58 22.94
C ILE A 48 13.16 -4.36 24.26
N ASP A 49 13.89 -3.79 25.22
CA ASP A 49 14.16 -4.37 26.54
C ASP A 49 13.16 -3.90 27.61
N ASN A 50 12.08 -3.21 27.22
CA ASN A 50 11.04 -2.78 28.16
C ASN A 50 10.45 -4.00 28.90
N PRO A 51 10.37 -3.95 30.25
CA PRO A 51 9.82 -5.05 31.03
C PRO A 51 8.39 -5.40 30.60
N GLY A 52 8.14 -6.68 30.32
CA GLY A 52 6.82 -7.18 29.92
C GLY A 52 6.44 -6.91 28.46
N ARG A 53 7.33 -6.31 27.65
CA ARG A 53 7.03 -6.00 26.25
C ARG A 53 6.70 -7.23 25.39
N PRO A 54 7.39 -8.37 25.51
CA PRO A 54 7.01 -9.59 24.78
C PRO A 54 5.57 -10.03 25.07
N GLU A 55 5.15 -9.97 26.35
CA GLU A 55 3.82 -10.34 26.80
C GLU A 55 2.76 -9.36 26.25
N LYS A 56 3.01 -8.05 26.35
CA LYS A 56 2.15 -7.01 25.76
C LYS A 56 2.01 -7.20 24.25
N ARG A 57 3.11 -7.49 23.55
CA ARG A 57 3.12 -7.76 22.10
C ARG A 57 2.29 -9.00 21.77
N ALA A 58 2.45 -10.08 22.53
CA ALA A 58 1.67 -11.30 22.35
C ALA A 58 0.16 -11.06 22.58
N GLU A 59 -0.19 -10.27 23.58
CA GLU A 59 -1.58 -9.88 23.86
C GLU A 59 -2.18 -9.03 22.73
N ARG A 60 -1.46 -8.01 22.24
CA ARG A 60 -1.89 -7.23 21.07
C ARG A 60 -2.06 -8.11 19.83
N ALA A 61 -1.13 -9.03 19.58
CA ALA A 61 -1.20 -9.95 18.45
C ALA A 61 -2.44 -10.85 18.54
N LYS A 62 -2.79 -11.35 19.74
CA LYS A 62 -4.01 -12.13 19.96
C LYS A 62 -5.27 -11.34 19.62
N LEU A 63 -5.37 -10.09 20.11
CA LEU A 63 -6.49 -9.19 19.81
C LEU A 63 -6.59 -8.90 18.31
N TYR A 64 -5.45 -8.63 17.66
CA TYR A 64 -5.37 -8.42 16.21
C TYR A 64 -5.88 -9.64 15.42
N HIS A 65 -5.44 -10.86 15.77
CA HIS A 65 -5.90 -12.07 15.10
C HIS A 65 -7.39 -12.36 15.34
N GLU A 66 -7.91 -12.05 16.53
CA GLU A 66 -9.34 -12.15 16.82
C GLU A 66 -10.14 -11.18 15.97
N ALA A 67 -9.70 -9.92 15.85
CA ALA A 67 -10.31 -8.92 14.97
C ALA A 67 -10.34 -9.40 13.51
N ARG A 68 -9.21 -9.90 12.99
CA ARG A 68 -9.13 -10.42 11.61
C ARG A 68 -10.12 -11.56 11.36
N ARG A 69 -10.31 -12.47 12.31
CA ARG A 69 -11.31 -13.54 12.22
C ARG A 69 -12.73 -13.00 12.21
N LEU A 70 -13.03 -11.97 13.01
CA LEU A 70 -14.34 -11.30 13.00
C LEU A 70 -14.61 -10.61 11.65
N ILE A 71 -13.60 -9.98 11.04
CA ILE A 71 -13.71 -9.41 9.68
C ILE A 71 -14.06 -10.50 8.65
N LYS A 72 -13.40 -11.66 8.70
CA LYS A 72 -13.72 -12.81 7.81
C LYS A 72 -15.17 -13.28 7.94
N GLN A 73 -15.77 -13.10 9.11
CA GLN A 73 -17.16 -13.43 9.42
C GLN A 73 -18.14 -12.29 9.12
N GLY A 74 -17.64 -11.09 8.78
CA GLY A 74 -18.44 -9.89 8.54
C GLY A 74 -18.85 -9.13 9.81
N PHE A 75 -18.31 -9.48 10.98
CA PHE A 75 -18.57 -8.81 12.26
C PHE A 75 -17.66 -7.60 12.45
N PHE A 76 -17.87 -6.56 11.63
CA PHE A 76 -17.00 -5.39 11.56
C PHE A 76 -16.96 -4.57 12.86
N GLU A 77 -18.10 -4.34 13.52
CA GLU A 77 -18.15 -3.58 14.78
C GLU A 77 -17.41 -4.31 15.91
N ASP A 78 -17.52 -5.64 15.96
CA ASP A 78 -16.80 -6.44 16.95
C ASP A 78 -15.30 -6.43 16.67
N ALA A 79 -14.89 -6.46 15.40
CA ALA A 79 -13.49 -6.32 15.00
C ALA A 79 -12.91 -4.96 15.40
N LEU A 80 -13.66 -3.87 15.19
CA LEU A 80 -13.26 -2.52 15.62
C LEU A 80 -13.02 -2.45 17.13
N ARG A 81 -13.91 -3.06 17.94
CA ARG A 81 -13.69 -3.12 19.40
C ARG A 81 -12.41 -3.87 19.75
N LYS A 82 -12.08 -4.97 19.07
CA LYS A 82 -10.84 -5.72 19.31
C LYS A 82 -9.59 -4.92 18.94
N TYR A 83 -9.63 -4.13 17.87
CA TYR A 83 -8.52 -3.23 17.56
C TYR A 83 -8.40 -2.10 18.58
N GLN A 84 -9.50 -1.55 19.08
CA GLN A 84 -9.48 -0.55 20.15
C GLN A 84 -8.91 -1.12 21.46
N GLU A 85 -9.28 -2.35 21.83
CA GLU A 85 -8.67 -3.06 22.97
C GLU A 85 -7.15 -3.19 22.79
N ALA A 86 -6.68 -3.46 21.56
CA ALA A 86 -5.24 -3.58 21.27
C ALA A 86 -4.48 -2.24 21.32
N LEU A 87 -5.20 -1.11 21.40
CA LEU A 87 -4.67 0.24 21.56
C LEU A 87 -4.69 0.71 23.02
N ASP A 88 -5.09 -0.13 23.98
CA ASP A 88 -5.04 0.20 25.40
C ASP A 88 -3.60 0.66 25.77
N PRO A 89 -3.44 1.81 26.45
CA PRO A 89 -2.11 2.31 26.84
C PRO A 89 -1.26 1.33 27.64
N ARG A 90 -1.89 0.37 28.35
CA ARG A 90 -1.17 -0.69 29.08
C ARG A 90 -0.46 -1.67 28.15
N LEU A 91 -0.95 -1.78 26.92
CA LEU A 91 -0.42 -2.65 25.88
C LEU A 91 0.49 -1.92 24.90
N VAL A 92 0.68 -0.59 24.97
CA VAL A 92 1.45 0.17 23.97
C VAL A 92 2.69 0.77 24.65
N ASP A 93 3.88 0.41 24.17
CA ASP A 93 5.15 0.94 24.68
C ASP A 93 5.71 2.06 23.80
N VAL A 94 5.50 1.98 22.49
CA VAL A 94 5.95 2.99 21.49
C VAL A 94 4.86 3.24 20.45
N GLU A 95 4.93 4.36 19.72
CA GLU A 95 3.91 4.70 18.70
C GLU A 95 3.78 3.63 17.61
N ASP A 96 4.89 2.98 17.24
CA ASP A 96 4.91 1.92 16.23
C ASP A 96 4.09 0.68 16.64
N ASP A 97 3.86 0.45 17.95
CA ASP A 97 3.02 -0.65 18.43
C ASP A 97 1.55 -0.49 18.00
N LYS A 98 1.13 0.74 17.65
CA LYS A 98 -0.23 1.08 17.20
C LYS A 98 -0.46 0.80 15.72
N VAL A 99 0.59 0.56 14.92
CA VAL A 99 0.49 0.42 13.46
C VAL A 99 -0.51 -0.66 13.07
N HIS A 100 -0.39 -1.88 13.61
CA HIS A 100 -1.26 -2.98 13.21
C HIS A 100 -2.73 -2.78 13.62
N PRO A 101 -3.07 -2.40 14.87
CA PRO A 101 -4.46 -2.12 15.23
C PRO A 101 -5.06 -0.96 14.43
N LEU A 102 -4.33 0.14 14.24
CA LEU A 102 -4.84 1.29 13.47
C LEU A 102 -5.06 0.94 11.99
N PHE A 103 -4.18 0.10 11.41
CA PHE A 103 -4.34 -0.31 10.01
C PHE A 103 -5.59 -1.18 9.86
N GLY A 104 -5.82 -2.08 10.82
CA GLY A 104 -7.03 -2.89 10.88
C GLY A 104 -8.32 -2.07 11.04
N ILE A 105 -8.30 -0.99 11.82
CA ILE A 105 -9.43 -0.04 11.92
C ILE A 105 -9.69 0.62 10.56
N MET A 106 -8.64 1.13 9.91
CA MET A 106 -8.74 1.76 8.59
C MET A 106 -9.27 0.79 7.54
N ASP A 107 -8.81 -0.47 7.53
CA ASP A 107 -9.31 -1.50 6.62
C ASP A 107 -10.81 -1.77 6.84
N VAL A 108 -11.27 -1.85 8.08
CA VAL A 108 -12.70 -2.03 8.38
C VAL A 108 -13.51 -0.83 7.90
N HIS A 109 -13.04 0.39 8.13
CA HIS A 109 -13.71 1.59 7.63
C HIS A 109 -13.77 1.62 6.10
N GLN A 110 -12.70 1.19 5.43
CA GLN A 110 -12.64 1.07 3.97
C GLN A 110 -13.68 0.06 3.48
N LEU A 111 -13.78 -1.11 4.11
CA LEU A 111 -14.81 -2.13 3.81
C LEU A 111 -16.25 -1.67 4.06
N GLN A 112 -16.43 -0.72 4.98
CA GLN A 112 -17.72 -0.07 5.26
C GLN A 112 -18.01 1.12 4.34
N GLY A 113 -17.10 1.46 3.40
CA GLY A 113 -17.25 2.61 2.51
C GLY A 113 -17.02 3.96 3.16
N LYS A 114 -16.48 3.99 4.39
CA LYS A 114 -16.21 5.22 5.16
C LYS A 114 -14.88 5.86 4.70
N TYR A 115 -14.75 6.12 3.40
CA TYR A 115 -13.47 6.54 2.80
C TYR A 115 -12.95 7.87 3.33
N ASP A 116 -13.82 8.81 3.69
CA ASP A 116 -13.40 10.09 4.28
C ASP A 116 -12.73 9.89 5.63
N LEU A 117 -13.26 8.97 6.45
CA LEU A 117 -12.66 8.61 7.74
C LEU A 117 -11.32 7.89 7.54
N CYS A 118 -11.23 6.97 6.57
CA CYS A 118 -9.96 6.34 6.21
C CYS A 118 -8.90 7.37 5.77
N LEU A 119 -9.33 8.44 5.08
CA LEU A 119 -8.43 9.51 4.64
C LEU A 119 -7.90 10.33 5.83
N GLU A 120 -8.68 10.52 6.89
CA GLU A 120 -8.18 11.11 8.14
C GLU A 120 -7.20 10.16 8.85
N GLU A 121 -7.49 8.86 8.84
CA GLU A 121 -6.65 7.85 9.49
C GLU A 121 -5.29 7.66 8.79
N VAL A 122 -5.24 7.75 7.45
CA VAL A 122 -3.99 7.60 6.69
C VAL A 122 -2.98 8.71 7.02
N ASP A 123 -3.44 9.90 7.41
CA ASP A 123 -2.56 11.01 7.79
C ASP A 123 -1.73 10.67 9.05
N TRP A 124 -2.23 9.81 9.95
CA TRP A 124 -1.42 9.32 11.08
C TRP A 124 -0.23 8.49 10.61
N PHE A 125 -0.45 7.57 9.66
CA PHE A 125 0.62 6.74 9.10
C PHE A 125 1.64 7.55 8.31
N ILE A 126 1.19 8.55 7.55
CA ILE A 126 2.06 9.46 6.82
C ILE A 126 2.94 10.26 7.79
N LYS A 127 2.40 10.72 8.92
CA LYS A 127 3.17 11.41 9.97
C LYS A 127 4.16 10.46 10.65
N LEU A 128 3.75 9.22 10.90
CA LEU A 128 4.60 8.22 11.54
C LEU A 128 5.82 7.85 10.68
N ALA A 129 5.61 7.61 9.38
CA ALA A 129 6.66 7.21 8.45
C ALA A 129 6.51 7.91 7.09
N PRO A 130 6.89 9.20 6.99
CA PRO A 130 6.78 9.98 5.75
C PRO A 130 7.65 9.48 4.59
N TRP A 131 8.61 8.58 4.88
CA TRP A 131 9.44 7.92 3.87
C TRP A 131 8.75 6.72 3.21
N LYS A 132 7.67 6.19 3.80
CA LYS A 132 6.91 5.07 3.22
C LYS A 132 5.95 5.56 2.16
N ASP A 133 6.21 5.16 0.92
CA ASP A 133 5.40 5.52 -0.23
C ASP A 133 4.03 4.81 -0.23
N GLU A 134 3.93 3.65 0.43
CA GLU A 134 2.69 2.87 0.51
C GLU A 134 1.55 3.65 1.17
N TYR A 135 1.86 4.49 2.17
CA TYR A 135 0.87 5.35 2.83
C TYR A 135 0.40 6.49 1.92
N GLN A 136 1.31 7.05 1.11
CA GLN A 136 0.95 8.04 0.10
C GLN A 136 0.10 7.43 -1.01
N GLN A 137 0.40 6.20 -1.43
CA GLN A 137 -0.40 5.48 -2.40
C GLN A 137 -1.81 5.17 -1.85
N LYS A 138 -1.93 4.72 -0.58
CA LYS A 138 -3.22 4.50 0.07
C LYS A 138 -4.04 5.79 0.14
N LYS A 139 -3.41 6.93 0.46
CA LYS A 139 -4.08 8.24 0.41
C LYS A 139 -4.66 8.54 -0.98
N GLN A 140 -3.88 8.34 -2.04
CA GLN A 140 -4.32 8.56 -3.42
C GLN A 140 -5.45 7.59 -3.84
N GLU A 141 -5.44 6.35 -3.35
CA GLU A 141 -6.52 5.38 -3.57
C GLU A 141 -7.83 5.88 -2.95
N LEU A 142 -7.78 6.34 -1.69
CA LEU A 142 -8.93 6.85 -0.96
C LEU A 142 -9.49 8.13 -1.60
N GLU A 143 -8.63 9.06 -2.01
CA GLU A 143 -9.01 10.26 -2.76
C GLU A 143 -9.73 9.92 -4.07
N ALA A 144 -9.24 8.91 -4.80
CA ALA A 144 -9.89 8.44 -6.02
C ALA A 144 -11.28 7.85 -5.76
N LEU A 145 -11.44 7.05 -4.70
CA LEU A 145 -12.74 6.48 -4.29
C LEU A 145 -13.74 7.56 -3.86
N ILE A 146 -13.28 8.56 -3.09
CA ILE A 146 -14.09 9.71 -2.67
C ILE A 146 -14.53 10.52 -3.89
N LEU A 147 -13.60 10.84 -4.79
CA LEU A 147 -13.91 11.60 -5.99
C LEU A 147 -14.88 10.84 -6.90
N ALA A 148 -14.70 9.52 -7.03
CA ALA A 148 -15.61 8.69 -7.80
C ALA A 148 -17.03 8.65 -7.21
N ARG A 149 -17.15 8.60 -5.88
CA ARG A 149 -18.44 8.71 -5.16
C ARG A 149 -19.10 10.06 -5.41
N ASN A 150 -18.35 11.15 -5.26
CA ASN A 150 -18.90 12.50 -5.33
C ASN A 150 -19.29 12.92 -6.76
N THR A 151 -18.58 12.40 -7.76
CA THR A 151 -18.82 12.72 -9.18
C THR A 151 -19.67 11.68 -9.92
N ASN A 152 -19.95 10.54 -9.28
CA ASN A 152 -20.57 9.38 -9.92
C ASN A 152 -19.82 8.94 -11.20
N SER A 153 -18.49 9.07 -11.19
CA SER A 153 -17.60 8.70 -12.29
C SER A 153 -16.49 7.79 -11.80
N PHE A 154 -16.21 6.69 -12.51
CA PHE A 154 -15.15 5.76 -12.11
C PHE A 154 -13.77 6.10 -12.69
N HIS A 155 -13.67 7.14 -13.55
CA HIS A 155 -12.39 7.59 -14.11
C HIS A 155 -11.29 7.81 -13.06
N PRO A 156 -11.53 8.45 -11.91
CA PRO A 156 -10.50 8.63 -10.88
C PRO A 156 -9.90 7.31 -10.38
N VAL A 157 -10.72 6.26 -10.27
CA VAL A 157 -10.27 4.93 -9.84
C VAL A 157 -9.41 4.28 -10.93
N TYR A 158 -9.81 4.39 -12.21
CA TYR A 158 -8.97 3.90 -13.32
C TYR A 158 -7.66 4.67 -13.45
N ASP A 159 -7.66 5.99 -13.25
CA ASP A 159 -6.45 6.81 -13.26
C ASP A 159 -5.48 6.37 -12.16
N HIS A 160 -6.01 6.09 -10.96
CA HIS A 160 -5.22 5.51 -9.88
C HIS A 160 -4.63 4.14 -10.25
N ILE A 161 -5.46 3.20 -10.73
CA ILE A 161 -5.01 1.86 -11.15
C ILE A 161 -3.93 1.97 -12.23
N LYS A 162 -4.11 2.84 -13.22
CA LYS A 162 -3.15 3.08 -14.30
C LYS A 162 -1.81 3.59 -13.74
N LYS A 163 -1.84 4.64 -12.92
CA LYS A 163 -0.64 5.21 -12.30
C LYS A 163 0.14 4.16 -11.49
N VAL A 164 -0.55 3.36 -10.70
CA VAL A 164 0.06 2.28 -9.91
C VAL A 164 0.61 1.19 -10.84
N SER A 165 -0.11 0.82 -11.89
CA SER A 165 0.34 -0.18 -12.86
C SER A 165 1.61 0.27 -13.60
N GLU A 166 1.70 1.54 -13.98
CA GLU A 166 2.89 2.11 -14.62
C GLU A 166 4.10 2.12 -13.66
N LYS A 167 3.86 2.46 -12.39
CA LYS A 167 4.91 2.41 -11.36
C LYS A 167 5.44 1.00 -11.12
N TYR A 168 4.54 0.00 -11.08
CA TYR A 168 4.86 -1.40 -10.81
C TYR A 168 4.78 -2.28 -12.07
N TYR A 169 5.20 -1.75 -13.23
CA TYR A 169 5.07 -2.41 -14.53
C TYR A 169 5.73 -3.80 -14.63
N ARG A 170 6.65 -4.12 -13.71
CA ARG A 170 7.31 -5.44 -13.63
C ARG A 170 6.45 -6.49 -12.93
N SER A 171 5.51 -6.06 -12.09
CA SER A 171 4.63 -6.91 -11.28
C SER A 171 3.21 -6.96 -11.84
N ILE A 172 2.76 -5.93 -12.58
CA ILE A 172 1.46 -5.93 -13.23
C ILE A 172 1.48 -5.31 -14.65
N PRO A 173 0.91 -5.98 -15.68
CA PRO A 173 0.41 -7.37 -15.66
C PRO A 173 1.54 -8.37 -15.33
N PRO A 174 1.25 -9.47 -14.64
CA PRO A 174 2.29 -10.35 -14.14
C PRO A 174 2.94 -11.14 -15.29
N SER A 175 4.27 -11.16 -15.33
CA SER A 175 5.04 -12.16 -16.10
C SER A 175 5.29 -13.44 -15.28
N ARG A 176 5.24 -13.30 -13.96
CA ARG A 176 5.25 -14.35 -12.93
C ARG A 176 4.47 -13.82 -11.71
N VAL A 177 4.06 -14.71 -10.82
CA VAL A 177 3.48 -14.31 -9.53
C VAL A 177 4.62 -14.03 -8.55
N ASP A 178 4.71 -12.79 -8.06
CA ASP A 178 5.60 -12.36 -6.99
C ASP A 178 4.82 -11.62 -5.89
N THR A 179 5.47 -11.37 -4.75
CA THR A 179 4.83 -10.79 -3.56
C THR A 179 4.19 -9.43 -3.82
N TYR A 180 4.83 -8.56 -4.62
CA TYR A 180 4.26 -7.26 -4.95
C TYR A 180 3.06 -7.41 -5.89
N GLY A 181 3.13 -8.29 -6.88
CA GLY A 181 2.02 -8.63 -7.75
C GLY A 181 0.81 -9.18 -6.98
N GLU A 182 1.03 -10.01 -5.95
CA GLU A 182 -0.03 -10.52 -5.07
C GLU A 182 -0.74 -9.41 -4.28
N ILE A 183 0.03 -8.47 -3.71
CA ILE A 183 -0.53 -7.30 -2.99
C ILE A 183 -1.33 -6.41 -3.96
N LEU A 184 -0.76 -6.10 -5.12
CA LEU A 184 -1.41 -5.26 -6.13
C LEU A 184 -2.66 -5.92 -6.70
N PHE A 185 -2.64 -7.25 -6.87
CA PHE A 185 -3.83 -8.01 -7.26
C PHE A 185 -4.97 -7.82 -6.26
N GLY A 186 -4.69 -7.96 -4.95
CA GLY A 186 -5.70 -7.77 -3.90
C GLY A 186 -6.31 -6.36 -3.95
N ASN A 187 -5.47 -5.34 -4.05
CA ASN A 187 -5.92 -3.94 -4.13
C ASN A 187 -6.78 -3.70 -5.38
N PHE A 188 -6.34 -4.15 -6.56
CA PHE A 188 -7.06 -3.90 -7.80
C PHE A 188 -8.34 -4.72 -7.91
N ALA A 189 -8.34 -5.97 -7.43
CA ALA A 189 -9.56 -6.78 -7.37
C ALA A 189 -10.60 -6.13 -6.45
N TYR A 190 -10.20 -5.59 -5.30
CA TYR A 190 -11.09 -4.76 -4.48
C TYR A 190 -11.64 -3.56 -5.23
N LEU A 191 -10.78 -2.77 -5.90
CA LEU A 191 -11.22 -1.57 -6.62
C LEU A 191 -12.23 -1.91 -7.73
N TYR A 192 -11.97 -2.94 -8.54
CA TYR A 192 -12.89 -3.40 -9.57
C TYR A 192 -14.23 -3.90 -9.00
N ASP A 193 -14.19 -4.60 -7.86
CA ASP A 193 -15.41 -5.05 -7.16
C ASP A 193 -16.22 -3.86 -6.65
N ILE A 194 -15.56 -2.87 -6.04
CA ILE A 194 -16.22 -1.69 -5.47
C ILE A 194 -16.83 -0.79 -6.55
N ILE A 195 -16.15 -0.56 -7.67
CA ILE A 195 -16.72 0.20 -8.80
C ILE A 195 -17.73 -0.63 -9.62
N GLY A 196 -17.76 -1.95 -9.44
CA GLY A 196 -18.68 -2.85 -10.16
C GLY A 196 -18.26 -3.13 -11.61
N ASP A 197 -16.96 -3.01 -11.92
CA ASP A 197 -16.40 -3.42 -13.21
C ASP A 197 -15.94 -4.88 -13.13
N PHE A 198 -16.92 -5.77 -13.29
CA PHE A 198 -16.69 -7.21 -13.19
C PHE A 198 -15.83 -7.75 -14.32
N ASP A 199 -15.89 -7.15 -15.51
CA ASP A 199 -15.11 -7.62 -16.66
C ASP A 199 -13.62 -7.35 -16.48
N ALA A 200 -13.25 -6.16 -16.00
CA ALA A 200 -11.87 -5.88 -15.65
C ALA A 200 -11.38 -6.76 -14.47
N GLY A 201 -12.23 -6.99 -13.47
CA GLY A 201 -11.93 -7.90 -12.35
C GLY A 201 -11.68 -9.35 -12.80
N ILE A 202 -12.50 -9.88 -13.72
CA ILE A 202 -12.33 -11.22 -14.30
C ILE A 202 -11.03 -11.29 -15.12
N ALA A 203 -10.77 -10.30 -15.97
CA ALA A 203 -9.55 -10.24 -16.78
C ALA A 203 -8.28 -10.17 -15.92
N LEU A 204 -8.33 -9.43 -14.80
CA LEU A 204 -7.25 -9.40 -13.81
C LEU A 204 -6.99 -10.81 -13.25
N CYS A 205 -8.05 -11.51 -12.82
CA CYS A 205 -7.93 -12.86 -12.27
C CYS A 205 -7.38 -13.86 -13.30
N ASP A 206 -7.84 -13.80 -14.55
CA ASP A 206 -7.36 -14.68 -15.63
C ASP A 206 -5.86 -14.48 -15.88
N ASN A 207 -5.40 -13.22 -15.91
CA ASN A 207 -3.98 -12.90 -16.09
C ASN A 207 -3.10 -13.45 -14.97
N PHE A 208 -3.50 -13.31 -13.71
CA PHE A 208 -2.74 -13.88 -12.58
C PHE A 208 -2.80 -15.41 -12.53
N ALA A 209 -3.99 -16.00 -12.75
CA ALA A 209 -4.17 -17.45 -12.74
C ALA A 209 -3.33 -18.15 -13.83
N LYS A 210 -3.16 -17.51 -15.01
CA LYS A 210 -2.30 -18.01 -16.09
C LYS A 210 -0.82 -18.10 -15.69
N HIS A 211 -0.35 -17.24 -14.81
CA HIS A 211 1.06 -17.19 -14.38
C HIS A 211 1.30 -17.92 -13.04
N ALA A 212 0.23 -18.35 -12.36
CA ALA A 212 0.26 -19.15 -11.14
C ALA A 212 0.35 -20.68 -11.39
N THR A 213 0.62 -21.11 -12.62
CA THR A 213 0.45 -22.51 -13.09
C THR A 213 1.26 -23.55 -12.35
N GLN A 214 2.42 -23.18 -11.79
CA GLN A 214 3.27 -24.11 -11.05
C GLN A 214 2.72 -24.47 -9.66
N LYS A 215 1.72 -23.73 -9.17
CA LYS A 215 1.16 -23.89 -7.83
C LYS A 215 -0.37 -23.96 -7.92
N PRO A 216 -0.96 -25.14 -8.16
CA PRO A 216 -2.41 -25.30 -8.33
C PRO A 216 -3.24 -24.73 -7.17
N ARG A 217 -2.72 -24.83 -5.93
CA ARG A 217 -3.34 -24.22 -4.74
C ARG A 217 -3.42 -22.69 -4.83
N ILE A 218 -2.44 -22.03 -5.43
CA ILE A 218 -2.43 -20.58 -5.61
C ILE A 218 -3.36 -20.20 -6.75
N GLN A 219 -3.26 -20.92 -7.87
CA GLN A 219 -4.15 -20.71 -9.02
C GLN A 219 -5.62 -20.79 -8.62
N SER A 220 -5.99 -21.73 -7.74
CA SER A 220 -7.37 -21.87 -7.28
C SER A 220 -7.88 -20.66 -6.47
N GLN A 221 -6.99 -19.90 -5.81
CA GLN A 221 -7.37 -18.67 -5.09
C GLN A 221 -7.80 -17.57 -6.07
N TYR A 222 -7.04 -17.36 -7.15
CA TYR A 222 -7.42 -16.42 -8.22
C TYR A 222 -8.74 -16.84 -8.89
N LEU A 223 -8.91 -18.13 -9.17
CA LEU A 223 -10.13 -18.66 -9.79
C LEU A 223 -11.36 -18.55 -8.87
N ALA A 224 -11.19 -18.62 -7.55
CA ALA A 224 -12.29 -18.41 -6.59
C ALA A 224 -12.81 -16.96 -6.66
N ILE A 225 -11.91 -15.98 -6.70
CA ILE A 225 -12.27 -14.55 -6.83
C ILE A 225 -12.90 -14.27 -8.21
N ARG A 226 -12.34 -14.87 -9.27
CA ARG A 226 -12.91 -14.81 -10.62
C ARG A 226 -14.38 -15.26 -10.65
N ARG A 227 -14.70 -16.41 -10.03
CA ARG A 227 -16.08 -16.91 -9.94
C ARG A 227 -16.98 -15.94 -9.18
N ALA A 228 -16.48 -15.33 -8.12
CA ALA A 228 -17.22 -14.35 -7.35
C ALA A 228 -17.59 -13.11 -8.19
N PHE A 229 -16.70 -12.64 -9.07
CA PHE A 229 -17.02 -11.61 -10.05
C PHE A 229 -18.09 -12.05 -11.06
N GLU A 230 -18.00 -13.28 -11.58
CA GLU A 230 -18.99 -13.82 -12.53
C GLU A 230 -20.39 -13.91 -11.90
N GLU A 231 -20.48 -14.32 -10.64
CA GLU A 231 -21.75 -14.39 -9.89
C GLU A 231 -22.35 -12.99 -9.69
N ASP A 232 -21.55 -12.00 -9.26
CA ASP A 232 -22.01 -10.63 -9.09
C ASP A 232 -22.43 -9.99 -10.43
N LYS A 233 -21.71 -10.30 -11.52
CA LYS A 233 -22.08 -9.90 -12.88
C LYS A 233 -23.42 -10.50 -13.31
N LYS A 234 -23.60 -11.80 -13.10
CA LYS A 234 -24.83 -12.53 -13.45
C LYS A 234 -26.04 -11.99 -12.69
N ASP A 235 -25.86 -11.66 -11.43
CA ASP A 235 -26.92 -11.11 -10.57
C ASP A 235 -27.18 -9.60 -10.83
N GLY A 236 -26.40 -8.98 -11.73
CA GLY A 236 -26.54 -7.57 -12.08
C GLY A 236 -26.23 -6.62 -10.93
N ARG A 237 -25.34 -7.02 -10.01
CA ARG A 237 -24.94 -6.21 -8.85
C ARG A 237 -24.45 -4.84 -9.34
N LYS A 238 -24.83 -3.78 -8.63
CA LYS A 238 -24.36 -2.42 -8.90
C LYS A 238 -23.11 -2.11 -8.07
N SER A 239 -22.37 -1.10 -8.52
CA SER A 239 -21.24 -0.51 -7.81
C SER A 239 -21.59 -0.21 -6.35
N TYR A 240 -20.67 -0.52 -5.45
CA TYR A 240 -20.78 -0.16 -4.04
C TYR A 240 -20.64 1.35 -3.84
N ILE A 241 -19.87 2.02 -4.71
CA ILE A 241 -19.69 3.48 -4.66
C ILE A 241 -21.01 4.22 -4.92
N THR A 242 -21.76 3.80 -5.95
CA THR A 242 -22.95 4.54 -6.40
C THR A 242 -24.23 4.03 -5.74
N LYS A 243 -24.23 2.79 -5.26
CA LYS A 243 -25.29 2.21 -4.43
C LYS A 243 -24.66 1.47 -3.25
N PRO A 244 -24.34 2.21 -2.17
CA PRO A 244 -23.83 1.62 -0.95
C PRO A 244 -24.76 0.51 -0.47
N GLY A 245 -24.20 -0.62 -0.09
CA GLY A 245 -25.01 -1.80 0.22
C GLY A 245 -24.18 -2.94 0.78
N LYS A 246 -24.39 -4.15 0.26
CA LYS A 246 -23.60 -5.32 0.65
C LYS A 246 -22.28 -5.34 -0.11
N LEU A 247 -21.19 -5.56 0.61
CA LEU A 247 -19.87 -5.81 0.02
C LEU A 247 -19.95 -6.93 -1.03
N GLY A 248 -19.27 -6.73 -2.16
CA GLY A 248 -19.25 -7.66 -3.28
C GLY A 248 -18.64 -9.01 -2.92
N ARG A 249 -19.00 -10.04 -3.69
CA ARG A 249 -18.52 -11.41 -3.42
C ARG A 249 -17.02 -11.52 -3.64
N ALA A 250 -16.45 -10.78 -4.60
CA ALA A 250 -15.02 -10.84 -4.87
C ALA A 250 -14.20 -10.27 -3.70
N THR A 251 -14.61 -9.12 -3.11
CA THR A 251 -13.95 -8.62 -1.90
C THR A 251 -14.13 -9.56 -0.72
N LYS A 252 -15.31 -10.17 -0.54
CA LYS A 252 -15.49 -11.19 0.51
C LYS A 252 -14.56 -12.39 0.32
N ALA A 253 -14.40 -12.86 -0.92
CA ALA A 253 -13.49 -13.96 -1.24
C ALA A 253 -12.02 -13.58 -0.95
N LEU A 254 -11.61 -12.33 -1.25
CA LEU A 254 -10.30 -11.80 -0.88
C LEU A 254 -10.08 -11.85 0.64
N ILE A 255 -11.00 -11.27 1.42
CA ILE A 255 -10.93 -11.23 2.88
C ILE A 255 -10.86 -12.64 3.48
N GLN A 256 -11.67 -13.57 2.96
CA GLN A 256 -11.77 -14.92 3.50
C GLN A 256 -10.56 -15.78 3.15
N SER A 257 -9.86 -15.47 2.06
CA SER A 257 -8.67 -16.20 1.65
C SER A 257 -7.56 -16.14 2.72
N ASP A 258 -6.82 -17.24 2.86
CA ASP A 258 -5.60 -17.31 3.68
C ASP A 258 -4.33 -17.04 2.86
N TYR A 259 -4.49 -16.75 1.56
CA TYR A 259 -3.39 -16.53 0.62
C TYR A 259 -3.14 -15.05 0.36
N PHE A 260 -4.17 -14.32 -0.07
CA PHE A 260 -4.06 -12.88 -0.28
C PHE A 260 -3.94 -12.14 1.05
N THR A 261 -2.96 -11.26 1.12
CA THR A 261 -2.89 -10.28 2.18
C THR A 261 -4.00 -9.26 1.93
N TRP A 262 -4.89 -9.20 2.90
CA TRP A 262 -5.87 -8.14 3.12
C TRP A 262 -5.64 -7.62 4.53
#